data_AF-A0A158A531-F1
#
_entry.id   AF-A0A158A531-F1
#
_cell.length_a   1.000
_cell.length_b   1.000
_cell.length_c   1.000
_cell.angle_alpha   90.00
_cell.angle_beta   90.00
_cell.angle_gamma   90.00
#
_symmetry.space_group_name_H-M   'P 1'
#
loop_
_entity.id
_entity.type
_entity.pdbx_description
1 polymer ?
#
loop_
_entity_poly.entity_id
_entity_poly.type
_entity_poly.pdbx_seq_one_letter_code
_entity_poly.pdbx_strand_id
1 'polypeptide(L)'
;MPEHRHPDACRIGVAFIEAQLTTLVAYASLLHDWIERGAPPPDFAKAQPLLARTRSDRQAHAHGDDGMPTKTPPPEDTLSWPSFDTADKRIAFALIVPCTNAILAVAEYFDIHRLSASRAPEVQFLMRLRDAAVNGNVFALGGDDYMPHAAYAGLIVDHSLDGTLLFSDGVKPGLMEFGDTVGLLHDLQRLLKSMQSIISGGDAG
;
A
#
# COMPACT_ATOMS: atom_id res chain seq x y z
N MET A 1 -20.44 7.35 -34.75
CA MET A 1 -19.23 7.48 -33.91
C MET A 1 -19.42 6.52 -32.75
N PRO A 2 -18.55 5.53 -32.53
CA PRO A 2 -18.69 4.67 -31.37
C PRO A 2 -18.27 5.48 -30.15
N GLU A 3 -19.21 5.77 -29.26
CA GLU A 3 -18.90 6.27 -27.92
C GLU A 3 -17.95 5.26 -27.27
N HIS A 4 -16.70 5.65 -27.08
CA HIS A 4 -15.81 4.93 -26.19
C HIS A 4 -16.40 5.06 -24.80
N ARG A 5 -17.25 4.09 -24.41
CA ARG A 5 -17.68 3.88 -23.02
C ARG A 5 -16.40 3.64 -22.22
N HIS A 6 -15.86 4.71 -21.65
CA HIS A 6 -14.86 4.58 -20.60
C HIS A 6 -15.48 3.66 -19.54
N PRO A 7 -14.81 2.55 -19.19
CA PRO A 7 -15.35 1.67 -18.18
C PRO A 7 -15.48 2.44 -16.87
N ASP A 8 -16.60 2.25 -16.18
CA ASP A 8 -16.90 2.91 -14.91
C ASP A 8 -15.76 2.68 -13.91
N ALA A 9 -15.05 3.76 -13.57
CA ALA A 9 -13.90 3.74 -12.67
C ALA A 9 -14.27 3.23 -11.27
N CYS A 10 -15.51 3.40 -10.83
CA CYS A 10 -15.95 2.83 -9.57
C CYS A 10 -16.06 1.31 -9.68
N ARG A 11 -16.59 0.78 -10.80
CA ARG A 11 -16.73 -0.67 -11.02
C ARG A 11 -15.38 -1.38 -11.10
N ILE A 12 -14.44 -0.82 -11.85
CA ILE A 12 -13.07 -1.36 -11.90
C ILE A 12 -12.41 -1.27 -10.53
N GLY A 13 -12.58 -0.14 -9.83
CA GLY A 13 -11.97 0.08 -8.52
C GLY A 13 -12.45 -0.92 -7.48
N VAL A 14 -13.73 -1.32 -7.50
CA VAL A 14 -14.24 -2.39 -6.63
C VAL A 14 -13.52 -3.70 -6.88
N ALA A 15 -13.43 -4.15 -8.13
CA ALA A 15 -12.77 -5.41 -8.46
C ALA A 15 -11.27 -5.36 -8.14
N PHE A 16 -10.65 -4.19 -8.35
CA PHE A 16 -9.25 -3.96 -8.02
C PHE A 16 -8.99 -4.06 -6.51
N ILE A 17 -9.80 -3.40 -5.68
CA ILE A 17 -9.69 -3.48 -4.22
C ILE A 17 -9.97 -4.91 -3.74
N GLU A 18 -10.96 -5.62 -4.31
CA GLU A 18 -11.22 -7.04 -4.01
C GLU A 18 -10.01 -7.93 -4.30
N ALA A 19 -9.27 -7.67 -5.38
CA ALA A 19 -8.04 -8.39 -5.69
C ALA A 19 -6.91 -8.08 -4.69
N GLN A 20 -6.77 -6.83 -4.26
CA GLN A 20 -5.81 -6.46 -3.20
C GLN A 20 -6.15 -7.15 -1.88
N LEU A 21 -7.42 -7.10 -1.44
CA LEU A 21 -7.91 -7.77 -0.25
C LEU A 21 -7.64 -9.28 -0.29
N THR A 22 -7.94 -9.93 -1.41
CA THR A 22 -7.67 -11.36 -1.60
C THR A 22 -6.18 -11.67 -1.46
N THR A 23 -5.32 -10.82 -2.05
CA THR A 23 -3.86 -10.98 -1.97
C THR A 23 -3.35 -10.82 -0.55
N LEU A 24 -3.84 -9.81 0.19
CA LEU A 24 -3.48 -9.58 1.59
C LEU A 24 -3.84 -10.78 2.47
N VAL A 25 -5.08 -11.28 2.35
CA VAL A 25 -5.56 -12.43 3.13
C VAL A 25 -4.77 -13.68 2.78
N ALA A 26 -4.57 -13.98 1.50
CA ALA A 26 -3.80 -15.15 1.07
C ALA A 26 -2.35 -15.09 1.58
N TYR A 27 -1.70 -13.93 1.48
CA TYR A 27 -0.34 -13.74 2.00
C TYR A 27 -0.29 -13.94 3.52
N ALA A 28 -1.22 -13.34 4.26
CA ALA A 28 -1.30 -13.49 5.71
C ALA A 28 -1.53 -14.95 6.12
N SER A 29 -2.43 -15.67 5.46
CA SER A 29 -2.67 -17.09 5.74
C SER A 29 -1.44 -17.96 5.47
N LEU A 30 -0.77 -17.77 4.33
CA LEU A 30 0.44 -18.53 4.00
C LEU A 30 1.58 -18.26 4.99
N LEU A 31 1.75 -16.99 5.36
CA LEU A 31 2.76 -16.57 6.32
C LEU A 31 2.47 -17.11 7.71
N HIS A 32 1.21 -17.07 8.15
CA HIS A 32 0.79 -17.60 9.44
C HIS A 32 1.04 -19.11 9.51
N ASP A 33 0.61 -19.87 8.49
CA ASP A 33 0.88 -21.32 8.38
C ASP A 33 2.38 -21.64 8.45
N TRP A 34 3.20 -20.81 7.80
CA TRP A 34 4.65 -20.98 7.78
C TRP A 34 5.27 -20.74 9.16
N ILE A 35 4.83 -19.70 9.87
CA ILE A 35 5.36 -19.36 11.21
C ILE A 35 4.84 -20.32 12.29
N GLU A 36 3.56 -20.71 12.26
CA GLU A 36 2.99 -21.67 13.21
C GLU A 36 3.67 -23.04 13.13
N ARG A 37 4.12 -23.46 11.94
CA ARG A 37 4.89 -24.69 11.74
C ARG A 37 6.35 -24.60 12.21
N GLY A 38 6.75 -23.49 12.82
CA GLY A 38 8.09 -23.28 13.37
C GLY A 38 9.16 -23.09 12.30
N ALA A 39 8.80 -22.63 11.10
CA ALA A 39 9.77 -22.42 10.05
C ALA A 39 10.78 -21.30 10.43
N PRO A 40 12.05 -21.43 10.03
CA PRO A 40 13.09 -20.44 10.34
C PRO A 40 12.85 -19.15 9.53
N PRO A 41 13.25 -17.95 10.01
CA PRO A 41 13.15 -16.69 9.26
C PRO A 41 13.57 -16.80 7.77
N PRO A 42 12.97 -16.03 6.85
CA PRO A 42 13.31 -16.10 5.43
C PRO A 42 14.78 -15.75 5.21
N ASP A 43 15.49 -16.62 4.49
CA ASP A 43 16.86 -16.36 4.05
C ASP A 43 16.82 -15.75 2.65
N PHE A 44 17.01 -14.44 2.57
CA PHE A 44 16.96 -13.70 1.31
C PHE A 44 18.09 -14.09 0.34
N ALA A 45 19.19 -14.68 0.80
CA ALA A 45 20.21 -15.21 -0.10
C ALA A 45 19.64 -16.35 -0.97
N LYS A 46 18.68 -17.11 -0.46
CA LYS A 46 18.00 -18.18 -1.20
C LYS A 46 17.06 -17.67 -2.29
N ALA A 47 16.73 -16.37 -2.30
CA ALA A 47 15.96 -15.76 -3.37
C ALA A 47 16.82 -15.44 -4.61
N GLN A 48 18.14 -15.39 -4.50
CA GLN A 48 19.03 -15.04 -5.61
C GLN A 48 18.82 -15.86 -6.88
N PRO A 49 18.63 -17.20 -6.84
CA PRO A 49 18.37 -17.98 -8.07
C PRO A 49 17.05 -17.61 -8.76
N LEU A 50 16.07 -17.10 -8.01
CA LEU A 50 14.80 -16.63 -8.56
C LEU A 50 14.96 -15.23 -9.17
N LEU A 51 15.71 -14.36 -8.50
CA LEU A 51 16.03 -13.00 -8.97
C LEU A 51 16.97 -13.01 -10.19
N ALA A 52 17.85 -14.00 -10.31
CA ALA A 52 18.71 -14.19 -11.48
C ALA A 52 17.94 -14.62 -12.73
N ARG A 53 16.70 -15.11 -12.58
CA ARG A 53 15.81 -15.51 -13.69
C ARG A 53 14.98 -14.33 -14.21
N THR A 54 15.60 -13.17 -14.37
CA THR A 54 14.98 -12.05 -15.08
C THR A 54 15.15 -12.24 -16.58
N ARG A 55 14.03 -12.34 -17.31
CA ARG A 55 14.03 -12.33 -18.79
C ARG A 55 14.13 -10.91 -19.37
N SER A 56 14.09 -9.89 -18.53
CA SER A 56 14.42 -8.54 -18.95
C SER A 56 15.91 -8.52 -19.30
N ASP A 57 16.21 -8.45 -20.60
CA ASP A 57 17.48 -7.87 -21.03
C ASP A 57 17.50 -6.49 -20.40
N ARG A 58 18.36 -6.31 -19.39
CA ARG A 58 18.71 -5.00 -18.86
C ARG A 58 19.50 -4.31 -19.97
N GLN A 59 18.81 -3.95 -21.04
CA GLN A 59 19.38 -3.32 -22.21
C GLN A 59 20.13 -2.10 -21.70
N ALA A 60 21.36 -1.95 -22.17
CA ALA A 60 22.41 -1.05 -21.69
C ALA A 60 22.10 0.46 -21.84
N HIS A 61 20.85 0.87 -21.62
CA HIS A 61 20.29 2.18 -21.86
C HIS A 61 19.49 2.68 -20.64
N ALA A 62 19.96 2.38 -19.43
CA ALA A 62 19.57 3.17 -18.27
C ALA A 62 20.22 4.56 -18.41
N HIS A 63 19.53 5.48 -19.06
CA HIS A 63 19.91 6.88 -19.11
C HIS A 63 19.44 7.55 -17.83
N GLY A 64 20.35 8.19 -17.09
CA GLY A 64 19.95 9.19 -16.10
C GLY A 64 19.31 10.40 -16.80
N ASP A 65 18.71 11.32 -16.04
CA ASP A 65 18.13 12.57 -16.58
C ASP A 65 19.13 13.39 -17.44
N ASP A 66 20.43 13.20 -17.21
CA ASP A 66 21.53 13.84 -17.96
C ASP A 66 22.12 12.96 -19.09
N GLY A 67 21.51 11.82 -19.42
CA GLY A 67 21.94 10.94 -20.51
C GLY A 67 23.20 10.10 -20.25
N MET A 68 23.85 10.25 -19.09
CA MET A 68 25.05 9.50 -18.74
C MET A 68 24.73 8.09 -18.21
N PRO A 69 25.58 7.07 -18.50
CA PRO A 69 25.43 5.75 -17.91
C PRO A 69 25.59 5.83 -16.39
N THR A 70 24.60 5.39 -15.63
CA THR A 70 24.72 5.28 -14.18
C THR A 70 25.77 4.22 -13.86
N LYS A 71 26.92 4.68 -13.34
CA LYS A 71 27.96 3.80 -12.81
C LYS A 71 27.53 3.26 -11.45
N THR A 72 27.80 1.97 -11.29
CA THR A 72 27.68 1.14 -10.09
C THR A 72 26.26 0.68 -9.78
N PRO A 73 25.98 -0.64 -9.82
CA PRO A 73 24.80 -1.14 -9.11
C PRO A 73 24.90 -0.69 -7.65
N PRO A 74 23.77 -0.34 -7.00
CA PRO A 74 23.79 -0.02 -5.58
C PRO A 74 24.47 -1.18 -4.82
N PRO A 75 25.18 -0.88 -3.71
CA PRO A 75 25.75 -1.93 -2.86
C PRO A 75 24.65 -2.96 -2.59
N GLU A 76 24.99 -4.25 -2.66
CA GLU A 76 24.17 -5.28 -2.03
C GLU A 76 24.25 -5.02 -0.52
N ASP A 77 23.50 -4.03 -0.04
CA ASP A 77 23.09 -4.01 1.35
C ASP A 77 22.45 -5.38 1.55
N THR A 78 23.11 -6.21 2.36
CA THR A 78 22.64 -7.55 2.70
C THR A 78 21.27 -7.37 3.31
N LEU A 79 20.24 -7.50 2.48
CA LEU A 79 18.85 -7.57 2.93
C LEU A 79 18.86 -8.69 3.96
N SER A 80 18.68 -8.32 5.23
CA SER A 80 18.68 -9.24 6.35
C SER A 80 17.33 -9.17 7.01
N TRP A 81 16.71 -10.33 7.24
CA TRP A 81 15.49 -10.39 8.02
C TRP A 81 15.79 -9.97 9.47
N PRO A 82 15.09 -8.98 10.04
CA PRO A 82 15.33 -8.59 11.42
C PRO A 82 14.98 -9.73 12.38
N SER A 83 15.75 -9.87 13.46
CA SER A 83 15.45 -10.86 14.50
C SER A 83 14.31 -10.35 15.38
N PHE A 84 13.30 -11.20 15.58
CA PHE A 84 12.17 -10.90 16.46
C PHE A 84 11.95 -12.05 17.44
N ASP A 85 11.62 -11.71 18.69
CA ASP A 85 11.50 -12.69 19.78
C ASP A 85 10.25 -13.57 19.69
N THR A 86 9.22 -13.15 18.95
CA THR A 86 7.94 -13.85 18.85
C THR A 86 7.51 -14.09 17.41
N ALA A 87 6.68 -15.12 17.20
CA ALA A 87 5.98 -15.38 15.95
C ALA A 87 5.16 -14.16 15.49
N ASP A 88 4.40 -13.56 16.41
CA ASP A 88 3.51 -12.44 16.09
C ASP A 88 4.27 -11.21 15.58
N LYS A 89 5.42 -10.88 16.19
CA LYS A 89 6.27 -9.78 15.71
C LYS A 89 6.83 -10.06 14.30
N ARG A 90 7.20 -11.31 14.00
CA ARG A 90 7.63 -11.72 12.66
C ARG A 90 6.50 -11.60 11.64
N ILE A 91 5.29 -12.02 12.02
CA ILE A 91 4.09 -11.91 11.18
C ILE A 91 3.79 -10.44 10.90
N ALA A 92 3.71 -9.61 11.95
CA ALA A 92 3.41 -8.20 11.82
C ALA A 92 4.42 -7.48 10.90
N PHE A 93 5.72 -7.70 11.10
CA PHE A 93 6.76 -7.11 10.26
C PHE A 93 6.65 -7.54 8.79
N ALA A 94 6.46 -8.84 8.54
CA ALA A 94 6.31 -9.39 7.20
C ALA A 94 5.08 -8.86 6.45
N LEU A 95 4.04 -8.45 7.18
CA LEU A 95 2.80 -7.90 6.63
C LEU A 95 2.90 -6.41 6.26
N ILE A 96 3.93 -5.70 6.72
CA ILE A 96 4.15 -4.27 6.38
C ILE A 96 4.24 -4.09 4.87
N VAL A 97 5.04 -4.94 4.20
CA VAL A 97 5.27 -4.85 2.75
C VAL A 97 3.98 -5.02 1.94
N PRO A 98 3.21 -6.12 2.09
CA PRO A 98 1.96 -6.27 1.33
C PRO A 98 0.92 -5.20 1.69
N CYS A 99 0.82 -4.77 2.97
CA CYS A 99 -0.06 -3.66 3.36
C CYS A 99 0.32 -2.34 2.67
N THR A 100 1.61 -2.00 2.70
CA THR A 100 2.15 -0.80 2.06
C THR A 100 1.88 -0.81 0.55
N ASN A 101 2.13 -1.94 -0.11
CA ASN A 101 1.85 -2.10 -1.53
C ASN A 101 0.36 -1.93 -1.86
N ALA A 102 -0.53 -2.50 -1.04
CA ALA A 102 -1.97 -2.37 -1.25
C ALA A 102 -2.44 -0.92 -1.06
N ILE A 103 -1.93 -0.22 -0.03
CA ILE A 103 -2.20 1.21 0.19
C ILE A 103 -1.76 2.03 -1.02
N LEU A 104 -0.52 1.87 -1.46
CA LEU A 104 0.03 2.60 -2.60
C LEU A 104 -0.79 2.34 -3.87
N ALA A 105 -1.06 1.07 -4.17
CA ALA A 105 -1.77 0.68 -5.38
C ALA A 105 -3.20 1.23 -5.41
N VAL A 106 -3.91 1.21 -4.27
CA VAL A 106 -5.28 1.75 -4.18
C VAL A 106 -5.27 3.27 -4.17
N ALA A 107 -4.34 3.93 -3.49
CA ALA A 107 -4.22 5.39 -3.50
C ALA A 107 -3.90 5.91 -4.91
N GLU A 108 -2.95 5.28 -5.61
CA GLU A 108 -2.61 5.62 -6.99
C GLU A 108 -3.80 5.41 -7.93
N TYR A 109 -4.57 4.33 -7.75
CA TYR A 109 -5.82 4.13 -8.47
C TYR A 109 -6.80 5.30 -8.23
N PHE A 110 -6.96 5.73 -6.97
CA PHE A 110 -7.83 6.86 -6.63
C PHE A 110 -7.35 8.16 -7.28
N ASP A 111 -6.04 8.42 -7.34
CA ASP A 111 -5.48 9.59 -8.01
C ASP A 111 -5.70 9.56 -9.53
N ILE A 112 -5.35 8.46 -10.20
CA ILE A 112 -5.48 8.30 -11.65
C ILE A 112 -6.94 8.53 -12.10
N HIS A 113 -7.89 8.06 -11.29
CA HIS A 113 -9.32 8.19 -11.57
C HIS A 113 -9.98 9.42 -10.94
N ARG A 114 -9.20 10.37 -10.38
CA ARG A 114 -9.67 11.61 -9.75
C ARG A 114 -10.63 11.41 -8.56
N LEU A 115 -10.62 10.23 -7.96
CA LEU A 115 -11.39 9.90 -6.76
C LEU A 115 -10.73 10.46 -5.49
N SER A 116 -9.42 10.73 -5.51
CA SER A 116 -8.68 11.34 -4.39
C SER A 116 -9.12 12.78 -4.07
N ALA A 117 -9.81 13.45 -4.99
CA ALA A 117 -10.44 14.75 -4.75
C ALA A 117 -11.66 14.68 -3.82
N SER A 118 -12.17 13.48 -3.52
CA SER A 118 -13.27 13.28 -2.57
C SER A 118 -12.90 13.77 -1.18
N ARG A 119 -13.79 14.54 -0.55
CA ARG A 119 -13.64 14.99 0.85
C ARG A 119 -14.08 13.95 1.89
N ALA A 120 -14.38 12.71 1.47
CA ALA A 120 -14.68 11.63 2.38
C ALA A 120 -13.47 11.38 3.32
N PRO A 121 -13.67 11.31 4.65
CA PRO A 121 -12.58 11.14 5.61
C PRO A 121 -11.68 9.94 5.33
N GLU A 122 -12.24 8.82 4.86
CA GLU A 122 -11.52 7.58 4.56
C GLU A 122 -10.63 7.73 3.32
N VAL A 123 -11.05 8.54 2.35
CA VAL A 123 -10.24 8.86 1.17
C VAL A 123 -9.10 9.79 1.57
N GLN A 124 -9.37 10.81 2.37
CA GLN A 124 -8.33 11.69 2.89
C GLN A 124 -7.33 10.90 3.76
N PHE A 125 -7.82 9.97 4.58
CA PHE A 125 -7.01 9.04 5.36
C PHE A 125 -6.09 8.19 4.47
N LEU A 126 -6.65 7.52 3.44
CA LEU A 126 -5.87 6.78 2.45
C LEU A 126 -4.75 7.63 1.84
N MET A 127 -5.03 8.88 1.47
CA MET A 127 -4.01 9.74 0.88
C MET A 127 -2.86 10.07 1.85
N ARG A 128 -3.16 10.24 3.14
CA ARG A 128 -2.11 10.42 4.16
C ARG A 128 -1.30 9.15 4.38
N LEU A 129 -1.93 7.97 4.32
CA LEU A 129 -1.21 6.70 4.40
C LEU A 129 -0.28 6.51 3.19
N ARG A 130 -0.73 6.88 1.99
CA ARG A 130 0.12 6.89 0.78
C ARG A 130 1.36 7.75 1.00
N ASP A 131 1.18 8.97 1.51
CA ASP A 131 2.30 9.90 1.71
C ASP A 131 3.32 9.33 2.71
N ALA A 132 2.85 8.76 3.82
CA ALA A 132 3.71 8.10 4.79
C ALA A 132 4.40 6.84 4.22
N ALA A 133 3.69 6.06 3.39
CA ALA A 133 4.24 4.89 2.71
C ALA A 133 5.37 5.26 1.74
N VAL A 134 5.18 6.31 0.92
CA VAL A 134 6.21 6.84 0.02
C VAL A 134 7.40 7.41 0.82
N ASN A 135 7.14 8.02 1.97
CA ASN A 135 8.15 8.58 2.86
C ASN A 135 8.78 7.52 3.79
N GLY A 136 8.97 6.29 3.30
CA GLY A 136 9.70 5.26 4.03
C GLY A 136 9.03 4.85 5.35
N ASN A 137 7.70 4.76 5.38
CA ASN A 137 6.90 4.35 6.54
C ASN A 137 6.85 5.41 7.68
N VAL A 138 7.06 6.69 7.37
CA VAL A 138 7.06 7.79 8.34
C VAL A 138 6.10 8.89 7.90
N PHE A 139 5.24 9.36 8.80
CA PHE A 139 4.42 10.55 8.55
C PHE A 139 5.30 11.80 8.48
N ALA A 140 5.17 12.56 7.39
CA ALA A 140 5.75 13.89 7.24
C ALA A 140 4.62 14.88 6.96
N LEU A 141 4.11 15.51 8.02
CA LEU A 141 2.96 16.40 8.01
C LEU A 141 3.50 17.82 8.21
N GLY A 142 3.87 18.49 7.11
CA GLY A 142 4.44 19.84 7.13
C GLY A 142 3.68 20.81 8.04
N GLY A 143 4.40 21.74 8.66
CA GLY A 143 3.84 22.70 9.61
C GLY A 143 2.96 23.76 8.93
N ASP A 144 1.79 24.00 9.54
CA ASP A 144 0.83 25.10 9.31
C ASP A 144 -0.11 25.05 8.09
N ASP A 145 -0.05 24.04 7.22
CA ASP A 145 -1.02 23.89 6.13
C ASP A 145 -2.36 23.29 6.60
N TYR A 146 -3.47 23.81 6.08
CA TYR A 146 -4.80 23.26 6.35
C TYR A 146 -4.86 21.79 5.91
N MET A 147 -5.05 20.90 6.88
CA MET A 147 -5.24 19.47 6.63
C MET A 147 -6.74 19.12 6.66
N PRO A 148 -7.30 18.60 5.55
CA PRO A 148 -8.63 18.01 5.56
C PRO A 148 -8.74 16.89 6.60
N HIS A 149 -9.92 16.73 7.18
CA HIS A 149 -10.16 15.67 8.15
C HIS A 149 -9.91 14.29 7.52
N ALA A 150 -8.87 13.61 8.01
CA ALA A 150 -8.42 12.31 7.56
C ALA A 150 -8.58 11.32 8.72
N ALA A 151 -9.64 10.52 8.69
CA ALA A 151 -9.95 9.61 9.77
C ALA A 151 -10.61 8.32 9.27
N TYR A 152 -10.33 7.22 9.97
CA TYR A 152 -10.89 5.90 9.72
C TYR A 152 -10.97 5.11 11.03
N ALA A 153 -12.14 4.53 11.36
CA ALA A 153 -12.33 3.64 12.51
C ALA A 153 -11.78 4.15 13.87
N GLY A 154 -11.76 5.47 14.08
CA GLY A 154 -11.20 6.10 15.28
C GLY A 154 -9.71 6.44 15.20
N LEU A 155 -9.00 5.98 14.16
CA LEU A 155 -7.68 6.46 13.78
C LEU A 155 -7.83 7.82 13.09
N ILE A 156 -7.02 8.79 13.50
CA ILE A 156 -7.05 10.15 12.98
C ILE A 156 -5.62 10.51 12.60
N VAL A 157 -5.43 11.02 11.38
CA VAL A 157 -4.17 11.65 11.00
C VAL A 157 -4.25 13.13 11.33
N ASP A 158 -3.51 13.53 12.36
CA ASP A 158 -3.29 14.92 12.74
C ASP A 158 -1.78 15.20 12.92
N HIS A 159 -1.41 16.47 13.17
CA HIS A 159 -0.01 16.87 13.32
C HIS A 159 0.73 16.18 14.48
N SER A 160 0.02 15.54 15.44
CA SER A 160 0.68 14.76 16.50
C SER A 160 1.38 13.51 15.96
N LEU A 161 1.03 13.07 14.75
CA LEU A 161 1.68 11.95 14.09
C LEU A 161 2.94 12.33 13.31
N ASP A 162 3.30 13.60 13.21
CA ASP A 162 4.52 13.99 12.46
C ASP A 162 5.77 13.30 13.02
N GLY A 163 6.56 12.68 12.14
CA GLY A 163 7.72 11.86 12.49
C GLY A 163 7.41 10.49 13.12
N THR A 164 6.14 10.12 13.29
CA THR A 164 5.73 8.80 13.78
C THR A 164 5.62 7.78 12.64
N LEU A 165 5.61 6.49 13.00
CA LEU A 165 5.58 5.41 12.01
C LEU A 165 4.16 5.13 11.51
N LEU A 166 4.04 4.83 10.21
CA LEU A 166 2.81 4.29 9.64
C LEU A 166 2.54 2.88 10.17
N PHE A 167 3.48 1.95 9.98
CA PHE A 167 3.47 0.61 10.57
C PHE A 167 4.60 0.45 11.60
N SER A 168 4.38 -0.38 12.62
CA SER A 168 5.41 -0.71 13.61
C SER A 168 6.67 -1.31 12.98
N ASP A 169 7.86 -0.90 13.42
CA ASP A 169 9.13 -1.54 13.04
C ASP A 169 9.52 -2.71 13.97
N GLY A 170 8.63 -3.05 14.91
CA GLY A 170 8.84 -4.05 15.96
C GLY A 170 9.51 -3.52 17.23
N VAL A 171 9.92 -2.25 17.25
CA VAL A 171 10.45 -1.52 18.40
C VAL A 171 9.54 -0.34 18.76
N LYS A 172 9.22 0.51 17.78
CA LYS A 172 8.32 1.65 17.92
C LYS A 172 6.94 1.29 17.36
N PRO A 173 5.85 1.65 18.06
CA PRO A 173 4.51 1.45 17.53
C PRO A 173 4.29 2.32 16.27
N GLY A 174 3.45 1.83 15.37
CA GLY A 174 2.93 2.60 14.24
C GLY A 174 1.44 2.91 14.43
N LEU A 175 0.90 3.76 13.57
CA LEU A 175 -0.54 4.09 13.56
C LEU A 175 -1.40 2.89 13.13
N MET A 176 -0.98 2.16 12.11
CA MET A 176 -1.76 1.14 11.42
C MET A 176 -1.28 -0.26 11.77
N GLU A 177 -2.24 -1.17 11.88
CA GLU A 177 -2.02 -2.61 11.87
C GLU A 177 -2.54 -3.25 10.57
N PHE A 178 -2.27 -4.55 10.39
CA PHE A 178 -2.77 -5.31 9.25
C PHE A 178 -4.31 -5.26 9.16
N GLY A 179 -4.98 -5.43 10.30
CA GLY A 179 -6.45 -5.39 10.39
C GLY A 179 -7.03 -4.05 9.94
N ASP A 180 -6.40 -2.95 10.32
CA ASP A 180 -6.82 -1.60 9.92
C ASP A 180 -6.68 -1.39 8.41
N THR A 181 -5.63 -1.95 7.81
CA THR A 181 -5.43 -1.89 6.34
C THR A 181 -6.54 -2.65 5.62
N VAL A 182 -6.84 -3.88 6.05
CA VAL A 182 -7.92 -4.70 5.46
C VAL A 182 -9.28 -4.01 5.65
N GLY A 183 -9.53 -3.46 6.84
CA GLY A 183 -10.74 -2.72 7.14
C GLY A 183 -10.91 -1.49 6.25
N LEU A 184 -9.87 -0.66 6.14
CA LEU A 184 -9.88 0.54 5.30
C LEU A 184 -10.20 0.19 3.84
N LEU A 185 -9.57 -0.86 3.30
CA LEU A 185 -9.84 -1.30 1.92
C LEU A 185 -11.28 -1.77 1.73
N HIS A 186 -11.86 -2.50 2.70
CA HIS A 186 -13.29 -2.84 2.65
C HIS A 186 -14.20 -1.61 2.67
N ASP A 187 -13.85 -0.58 3.43
CA ASP A 187 -14.64 0.66 3.51
C ASP A 187 -14.56 1.47 2.21
N LEU A 188 -13.37 1.58 1.64
CA LEU A 188 -13.18 2.18 0.32
C LEU A 188 -13.94 1.42 -0.77
N GLN A 189 -13.91 0.08 -0.75
CA GLN A 189 -14.71 -0.75 -1.65
C GLN A 189 -16.21 -0.47 -1.49
N ARG A 190 -16.72 -0.36 -0.25
CA ARG A 190 -18.12 -0.01 0.03
C ARG A 190 -18.46 1.40 -0.49
N LEU A 191 -17.56 2.36 -0.31
CA LEU A 191 -17.70 3.72 -0.84
C LEU A 191 -17.79 3.72 -2.37
N LEU A 192 -16.94 2.96 -3.06
CA LEU A 192 -17.03 2.84 -4.53
C LEU A 192 -18.35 2.19 -4.97
N LYS A 193 -18.83 1.17 -4.26
CA LYS A 193 -20.13 0.53 -4.53
C LYS A 193 -21.30 1.52 -4.35
N SER A 194 -21.27 2.36 -3.32
CA SER A 194 -22.33 3.35 -3.11
C SER A 194 -22.34 4.42 -4.20
N MET A 195 -21.18 4.89 -4.64
CA MET A 195 -21.08 5.84 -5.75
C MET A 195 -21.64 5.29 -7.07
N GLN A 196 -21.45 3.99 -7.38
CA GLN A 196 -22.06 3.35 -8.55
C GLN A 196 -23.59 3.42 -8.51
N SER A 197 -24.19 3.13 -7.35
CA SER A 197 -25.65 3.11 -7.19
C SER A 197 -26.29 4.48 -7.40
N ILE A 198 -25.59 5.56 -7.02
CA ILE A 198 -26.05 6.94 -7.20
C ILE A 198 -26.01 7.34 -8.68
N ILE A 199 -24.92 7.03 -9.39
CA ILE A 199 -24.75 7.35 -10.82
C ILE A 199 -25.80 6.61 -11.66
N SER A 200 -26.07 5.34 -11.33
CA SER A 200 -27.03 4.54 -12.09
C SER A 200 -28.50 4.94 -11.85
N GLY A 201 -28.82 5.66 -10.76
CA GLY A 201 -30.17 6.16 -10.46
C GLY A 201 -30.48 7.53 -11.06
N GLY A 202 -29.46 8.30 -11.48
CA GLY A 202 -29.62 9.64 -12.06
C GLY A 202 -29.93 9.68 -13.56
N ASP A 203 -29.80 8.55 -14.26
CA ASP A 203 -30.01 8.43 -15.73
C ASP A 203 -31.46 8.05 -16.10
N ALA A 204 -32.41 8.21 -15.16
CA ALA A 204 -33.83 7.85 -15.31
C ALA A 204 -34.78 9.07 -15.16
N GLY A 205 -34.28 10.30 -15.32
CA GLY A 205 -35.04 11.55 -15.16
C GLY A 205 -35.24 12.31 -16.46
#